data_AF-X1G1W2-F1
#
_entry.id   AF-X1G1W2-F1
#
_cell.length_a   1.000
_cell.length_b   1.000
_cell.length_c   1.000
_cell.angle_alpha   90.00
_cell.angle_beta   90.00
_cell.angle_gamma   90.00
#
_symmetry.space_group_name_H-M   'P 1'
#
loop_
_entity.id
_entity.type
_entity.pdbx_description
1 polymer ?
#
loop_
_entity_poly.entity_id
_entity_poly.type
_entity_poly.pdbx_seq_one_letter_code
_entity_poly.pdbx_strand_id
1 'polypeptide(L)'
;MEGVGVNRETLAVDLIEEVGPIPGYFLNKEHTRKWWKLEQFVPKAADRLTYPEWMQTGKKACLDYAKERMEEILAAHKATPLTPGQEEDVERILDEARKYYRKKELISEGEMATYRESMKSPNYPFG
;
A
#
# COMPACT_ATOMS: atom_id res chain seq x y z
N MET A 1 14.34 4.85 -7.08
CA MET A 1 14.38 4.11 -8.36
C MET A 1 15.42 3.02 -8.21
N GLU A 2 15.09 1.77 -8.57
CA GLU A 2 16.02 0.63 -8.46
C GLU A 2 17.04 0.58 -9.61
N GLY A 3 16.81 1.33 -10.71
CA GLY A 3 17.74 1.38 -11.84
C GLY A 3 17.67 0.13 -12.71
N VAL A 4 18.73 -0.15 -13.47
CA VAL A 4 18.84 -1.35 -14.31
C VAL A 4 19.94 -2.23 -13.75
N GLY A 5 19.60 -3.45 -13.33
CA GLY A 5 20.59 -4.45 -12.92
C GLY A 5 21.34 -4.96 -14.16
N VAL A 6 22.66 -4.75 -14.24
CA VAL A 6 23.48 -5.22 -15.36
C VAL A 6 24.31 -6.42 -14.92
N ASN A 7 23.89 -7.61 -15.33
CA ASN A 7 24.63 -8.85 -15.12
C ASN A 7 24.33 -9.84 -16.26
N ARG A 8 25.02 -10.98 -16.28
CA ARG A 8 24.87 -11.99 -17.33
C ARG A 8 23.41 -12.46 -17.51
N GLU A 9 22.67 -12.58 -16.42
CA GLU A 9 21.29 -13.06 -16.46
C GLU A 9 20.33 -12.00 -17.00
N THR A 10 20.44 -10.75 -16.55
CA THR A 10 19.58 -9.65 -16.98
C THR A 10 19.89 -9.17 -18.41
N LEU A 11 21.12 -9.39 -18.89
CA LEU A 11 21.48 -9.16 -20.29
C LEU A 11 20.83 -10.16 -21.25
N ALA A 12 20.49 -11.37 -20.78
CA ALA A 12 19.78 -12.41 -21.54
C ALA A 12 20.39 -12.77 -22.91
N VAL A 13 21.70 -12.57 -23.12
CA VAL A 13 22.37 -12.77 -24.42
C VAL A 13 22.20 -14.20 -24.93
N ASP A 14 22.46 -15.18 -24.05
CA ASP A 14 22.35 -16.61 -24.39
C ASP A 14 20.90 -16.97 -24.82
N LEU A 15 19.89 -16.36 -24.20
CA LEU A 15 18.48 -16.55 -24.56
C LEU A 15 18.12 -15.90 -25.89
N ILE A 16 18.62 -14.69 -26.15
CA ILE A 16 18.39 -13.97 -27.41
C ILE A 16 18.96 -14.79 -28.58
N GLU A 17 20.14 -15.37 -28.41
CA GLU A 17 20.76 -16.27 -29.39
C GLU A 17 19.94 -17.56 -29.57
N GLU A 18 19.46 -18.18 -28.48
CA GLU A 18 18.63 -19.38 -28.52
C GLU A 18 17.30 -19.15 -29.27
N VAL A 19 16.62 -18.02 -29.06
CA VAL A 19 15.33 -17.73 -29.71
C VAL A 19 15.50 -17.36 -31.17
N GLY A 20 16.55 -16.62 -31.50
CA GLY A 20 16.87 -16.23 -32.88
C GLY A 20 15.84 -15.28 -33.53
N PRO A 21 15.98 -15.03 -34.84
CA PRO A 21 15.10 -14.15 -35.59
C PRO A 21 13.72 -14.77 -35.84
N ILE A 22 12.84 -14.04 -36.53
CA ILE A 22 11.46 -14.46 -36.81
C ILE A 22 11.44 -15.79 -37.59
N PRO A 23 10.62 -16.78 -37.19
CA PRO A 23 9.65 -16.75 -36.08
C PRO A 23 10.27 -17.10 -34.72
N GLY A 24 10.45 -16.10 -33.86
CA GLY A 24 10.97 -16.24 -32.48
C GLY A 24 10.10 -15.51 -31.46
N TYR A 25 9.86 -16.11 -30.30
CA TYR A 25 9.11 -15.49 -29.20
C TYR A 25 9.64 -15.97 -27.83
N PHE A 26 9.51 -15.12 -26.82
CA PHE A 26 10.09 -15.32 -25.49
C PHE A 26 9.06 -15.76 -24.43
N LEU A 27 7.76 -15.72 -24.75
CA LEU A 27 6.68 -15.94 -23.77
C LEU A 27 6.69 -17.35 -23.15
N ASN A 28 7.24 -18.35 -23.83
CA ASN A 28 7.33 -19.73 -23.35
C ASN A 28 8.66 -20.04 -22.62
N LYS A 29 9.53 -19.05 -22.42
CA LYS A 29 10.87 -19.27 -21.87
C LYS A 29 10.88 -19.19 -20.35
N GLU A 30 11.68 -20.05 -19.72
CA GLU A 30 11.85 -20.06 -18.26
C GLU A 30 12.39 -18.72 -17.76
N HIS A 31 13.34 -18.13 -18.48
CA HIS A 31 13.89 -16.82 -18.17
C HIS A 31 12.79 -15.75 -18.07
N THR A 32 11.90 -15.67 -19.07
CA THR A 32 10.74 -14.77 -19.04
C THR A 32 9.87 -15.02 -17.81
N ARG A 33 9.58 -16.28 -17.47
CA ARG A 33 8.77 -16.64 -16.29
C ARG A 33 9.40 -16.19 -14.97
N LYS A 34 10.73 -16.24 -14.87
CA LYS A 34 11.48 -15.79 -13.70
C LYS A 34 11.47 -14.26 -13.60
N TRP A 35 11.84 -13.58 -14.68
CA TRP A 35 12.15 -12.15 -14.66
C TRP A 35 10.94 -11.23 -14.80
N TRP A 36 9.84 -11.67 -15.44
CA TRP A 36 8.72 -10.76 -15.70
C TRP A 36 8.12 -10.15 -14.43
N LYS A 37 8.03 -10.89 -13.32
CA LYS A 37 7.49 -10.37 -12.05
C LYS A 37 8.46 -9.45 -11.32
N LEU A 38 9.75 -9.60 -11.59
CA LEU A 38 10.82 -8.87 -10.91
C LEU A 38 11.05 -7.51 -11.57
N GLU A 39 11.09 -7.49 -12.90
CA GLU A 39 11.44 -6.29 -13.68
C GLU A 39 10.22 -5.48 -14.13
N GLN A 40 9.01 -6.07 -14.13
CA GLN A 40 7.80 -5.34 -14.52
C GLN A 40 7.10 -4.75 -13.31
N PHE A 41 6.82 -3.45 -13.40
CA PHE A 41 5.88 -2.82 -12.50
C PHE A 41 4.45 -3.26 -12.83
N VAL A 42 3.81 -3.96 -11.89
CA VAL A 42 2.39 -4.29 -11.94
C VAL A 42 1.62 -3.25 -11.10
N PRO A 43 0.81 -2.38 -11.74
CA PRO A 43 0.06 -1.37 -11.02
C PRO A 43 -0.99 -2.02 -10.12
N LYS A 44 -1.20 -1.44 -8.93
CA LYS A 44 -2.21 -1.89 -7.96
C LYS A 44 -3.52 -1.09 -8.01
N ALA A 45 -3.52 0.04 -8.73
CA ALA A 45 -4.64 0.98 -8.78
C ALA A 45 -4.83 1.57 -10.20
N ALA A 46 -4.46 0.82 -11.24
CA ALA A 46 -4.64 1.22 -12.63
C ALA A 46 -4.88 -0.01 -13.50
N ASP A 47 -5.58 0.21 -14.61
CA ASP A 47 -5.92 -0.85 -15.54
C ASP A 47 -4.80 -1.14 -16.56
N ARG A 48 -4.76 -2.37 -17.06
CA ARG A 48 -3.91 -2.84 -18.16
C ARG A 48 -4.70 -3.58 -19.24
N LEU A 49 -6.03 -3.59 -19.15
CA LEU A 49 -6.92 -4.20 -20.14
C LEU A 49 -6.81 -3.51 -21.49
N THR A 50 -7.16 -4.24 -22.54
CA THR A 50 -7.38 -3.66 -23.85
C THR A 50 -8.65 -2.80 -23.84
N TYR A 51 -8.78 -1.88 -24.80
CA TYR A 51 -9.96 -1.01 -24.87
C TYR A 51 -11.30 -1.78 -24.92
N PRO A 52 -11.46 -2.85 -25.74
CA PRO A 52 -12.71 -3.63 -25.74
C PRO A 52 -13.02 -4.28 -24.39
N GLU A 53 -12.01 -4.81 -23.70
CA GLU A 53 -12.17 -5.42 -22.37
C GLU A 53 -12.58 -4.36 -21.34
N TRP A 54 -11.87 -3.23 -21.27
CA TRP A 54 -12.21 -2.11 -20.37
C TRP A 54 -13.64 -1.61 -20.58
N MET A 55 -14.09 -1.54 -21.84
CA MET A 55 -15.45 -1.18 -22.22
C MET A 55 -16.50 -2.16 -21.68
N GLN A 56 -16.19 -3.45 -21.64
CA GLN A 56 -17.08 -4.50 -21.14
C GLN A 56 -17.06 -4.61 -19.61
N THR A 57 -15.97 -4.22 -18.95
CA THR A 57 -15.79 -4.31 -17.50
C THR A 57 -16.24 -3.05 -16.75
N GLY A 58 -17.16 -2.28 -17.33
CA GLY A 58 -17.77 -1.13 -16.67
C GLY A 58 -16.95 0.16 -16.70
N LYS A 59 -15.86 0.22 -17.49
CA LYS A 59 -15.12 1.46 -17.80
C LYS A 59 -14.60 2.22 -16.58
N LYS A 60 -14.08 1.49 -15.58
CA LYS A 60 -13.55 2.09 -14.35
C LYS A 60 -12.48 3.14 -14.66
N ALA A 61 -12.56 4.27 -13.98
CA ALA A 61 -11.53 5.28 -13.95
C ALA A 61 -10.42 4.92 -12.95
N CYS A 62 -9.27 5.59 -13.04
CA CYS A 62 -8.16 5.39 -12.10
C CYS A 62 -8.58 5.63 -10.63
N LEU A 63 -9.50 6.56 -10.38
CA LEU A 63 -10.02 6.84 -9.04
C LEU A 63 -10.86 5.69 -8.47
N ASP A 64 -11.57 4.94 -9.32
CA ASP A 64 -12.35 3.79 -8.88
C ASP A 64 -11.42 2.69 -8.35
N TYR A 65 -10.36 2.37 -9.11
CA TYR A 65 -9.33 1.42 -8.68
C TYR A 65 -8.61 1.87 -7.40
N ALA A 66 -8.30 3.17 -7.28
CA ALA A 66 -7.67 3.71 -6.09
C ALA A 66 -8.57 3.59 -4.85
N LYS A 67 -9.86 3.85 -5.00
CA LYS A 67 -10.84 3.73 -3.91
C LYS A 67 -11.02 2.27 -3.48
N GLU A 68 -11.17 1.35 -4.42
CA GLU A 68 -11.25 -0.09 -4.13
C GLU A 68 -10.00 -0.57 -3.38
N ARG A 69 -8.82 -0.16 -3.85
CA ARG A 69 -7.56 -0.51 -3.20
C ARG A 69 -7.44 0.07 -1.78
N MET A 70 -7.93 1.29 -1.57
CA MET A 70 -7.98 1.91 -0.24
C MET A 70 -8.88 1.09 0.70
N GLU A 71 -10.09 0.74 0.25
CA GLU A 71 -11.04 -0.05 1.04
C GLU A 71 -10.46 -1.42 1.41
N GLU A 72 -9.79 -2.10 0.49
CA GLU A 72 -9.07 -3.36 0.77
C GLU A 72 -7.98 -3.20 1.83
N ILE A 73 -7.16 -2.14 1.74
CA ILE A 73 -6.10 -1.88 2.71
C ILE A 73 -6.72 -1.65 4.09
N LEU A 74 -7.74 -0.80 4.19
CA LEU A 74 -8.39 -0.50 5.47
C LEU A 74 -9.06 -1.73 6.09
N ALA A 75 -9.60 -2.64 5.27
CA ALA A 75 -10.25 -3.86 5.75
C ALA A 75 -9.25 -4.94 6.21
N ALA A 76 -8.10 -5.07 5.54
CA ALA A 76 -7.16 -6.17 5.77
C ALA A 76 -5.92 -5.79 6.60
N HIS A 77 -5.56 -4.50 6.65
CA HIS A 77 -4.35 -4.06 7.34
C HIS A 77 -4.50 -4.18 8.86
N LYS A 78 -3.54 -4.88 9.47
CA LYS A 78 -3.37 -4.91 10.93
C LYS A 78 -2.09 -4.17 11.26
N ALA A 79 -2.22 -3.06 11.98
CA ALA A 79 -1.07 -2.32 12.47
C ALA A 79 -0.24 -3.21 13.40
N THR A 80 1.08 -3.07 13.35
CA THR A 80 1.95 -3.71 14.35
C THR A 80 1.66 -3.07 15.71
N PRO A 81 1.26 -3.85 16.73
CA PRO A 81 0.93 -3.30 18.03
C PRO A 81 2.18 -2.71 18.69
N LEU A 82 1.98 -1.65 19.48
CA LEU A 82 3.03 -1.15 20.36
C LEU A 82 3.32 -2.17 21.46
N THR A 83 4.54 -2.13 21.98
CA THR A 83 4.84 -2.87 23.21
C THR A 83 4.11 -2.23 24.40
N PRO A 84 3.81 -2.98 25.48
CA PRO A 84 3.13 -2.42 26.65
C PRO A 84 3.80 -1.16 27.22
N GLY A 85 5.14 -1.11 27.28
CA GLY A 85 5.85 0.07 27.76
C GLY A 85 5.75 1.28 26.82
N GLN A 86 5.71 1.06 25.49
CA GLN A 86 5.49 2.14 24.53
C GLN A 86 4.06 2.68 24.63
N GLU A 87 3.09 1.81 24.88
CA GLU A 87 1.68 2.17 25.08
C GLU A 87 1.53 3.07 26.31
N GLU A 88 2.13 2.68 27.44
CA GLU A 88 2.16 3.47 28.67
C GLU A 88 2.83 4.84 28.47
N ASP A 89 3.94 4.88 27.74
CA ASP A 89 4.64 6.12 27.42
C ASP A 89 3.78 7.06 26.57
N VAL A 90 3.07 6.53 25.57
CA VAL A 90 2.15 7.31 24.71
C VAL A 90 1.00 7.87 25.53
N GLU A 91 0.33 7.06 26.36
CA GLU A 91 -0.77 7.56 27.19
C GLU A 91 -0.31 8.60 28.21
N ARG A 92 0.88 8.46 28.80
CA ARG A 92 1.47 9.50 29.66
C ARG A 92 1.64 10.83 28.91
N ILE A 93 2.20 10.78 27.70
CA ILE A 93 2.41 11.98 26.87
C ILE A 93 1.06 12.62 26.49
N LEU A 94 0.07 11.80 26.11
CA LEU A 94 -1.26 12.28 25.77
C LEU A 94 -1.93 12.93 26.98
N ASP A 95 -1.81 12.36 28.18
CA ASP A 95 -2.35 12.94 29.40
C ASP A 95 -1.74 14.29 29.77
N GLU A 96 -0.43 14.44 29.62
CA GLU A 96 0.25 15.72 29.81
C GLU A 96 -0.25 16.77 28.80
N ALA A 97 -0.36 16.39 27.53
CA ALA A 97 -0.89 17.27 26.48
C ALA A 97 -2.34 17.68 26.76
N ARG A 98 -3.21 16.72 27.12
CA ARG A 98 -4.62 16.96 27.49
C ARG A 98 -4.72 17.99 28.63
N LYS A 99 -3.90 17.85 29.68
CA LYS A 99 -3.85 18.81 30.81
C LYS A 99 -3.35 20.19 30.40
N TYR A 100 -2.30 20.24 29.58
CA TYR A 100 -1.72 21.49 29.09
C TYR A 100 -2.73 22.31 28.28
N TYR A 101 -3.36 21.70 27.28
CA TYR A 101 -4.32 22.38 26.41
C TYR A 101 -5.59 22.81 27.15
N ARG A 102 -6.05 21.99 28.11
CA ARG A 102 -7.17 22.38 28.99
C ARG A 102 -6.84 23.62 29.82
N LYS A 103 -5.64 23.68 30.43
CA LYS A 103 -5.21 24.84 31.23
C LYS A 103 -5.08 26.11 30.39
N LYS A 104 -4.80 25.97 29.10
CA LYS A 104 -4.66 27.08 28.14
C LYS A 104 -5.99 27.47 27.47
N GLU A 105 -7.10 26.82 27.83
CA GLU A 105 -8.43 27.04 27.21
C GLU A 105 -8.42 26.82 25.68
N LEU A 106 -7.49 25.98 25.18
CA LEU A 106 -7.33 25.68 23.75
C LEU A 106 -8.17 24.48 23.29
N ILE A 107 -8.82 23.80 24.23
CA ILE A 107 -9.79 22.74 23.97
C ILE A 107 -11.00 23.04 24.86
N SER A 108 -12.19 23.15 24.27
CA SER A 108 -13.42 23.35 25.02
C SER A 108 -13.81 22.10 25.80
N GLU A 109 -14.60 22.26 26.88
CA GLU A 109 -15.14 21.12 27.64
C GLU A 109 -15.99 20.18 26.75
N GLY A 110 -16.66 20.72 25.72
CA GLY A 110 -17.42 19.94 24.73
C GLY A 110 -16.52 19.07 23.84
N GLU A 111 -15.45 19.64 23.27
CA GLU A 111 -14.48 18.90 22.46
C GLU A 111 -13.74 17.83 23.28
N MET A 112 -13.40 18.16 24.52
CA MET A 112 -12.78 17.21 25.45
C MET A 112 -13.73 16.04 25.79
N ALA A 113 -15.03 16.30 25.93
CA ALA A 113 -16.02 15.26 26.16
C ALA A 113 -16.17 14.34 24.93
N THR A 114 -16.27 14.91 23.72
CA THR A 114 -16.32 14.12 22.47
C THR A 114 -15.07 13.26 22.29
N TYR A 115 -13.89 13.82 22.54
CA TYR A 115 -12.63 13.08 22.49
C TYR A 115 -12.61 11.92 23.51
N ARG A 116 -13.01 12.16 24.77
CA ARG A 116 -13.10 11.11 25.80
C ARG A 116 -14.09 10.00 25.46
N GLU A 117 -15.19 10.33 24.79
CA GLU A 117 -16.14 9.32 24.31
C GLU A 117 -15.51 8.46 23.20
N SER A 118 -14.73 9.07 22.30
CA SER A 118 -14.03 8.33 21.22
C SER A 118 -13.01 7.31 21.76
N MET A 119 -12.44 7.55 22.95
CA MET A 119 -11.52 6.61 23.60
C MET A 119 -12.20 5.34 24.11
N LYS A 120 -13.52 5.33 24.27
CA LYS A 120 -14.28 4.12 24.65
C LYS A 120 -14.58 3.22 23.46
N SER A 121 -14.22 3.64 22.24
CA SER A 121 -14.42 2.86 21.02
C SER A 121 -13.59 1.58 21.08
N PRO A 122 -14.13 0.42 20.65
CA PRO A 122 -13.36 -0.81 20.50
C PRO A 122 -12.18 -0.67 19.53
N ASN A 123 -12.20 0.37 18.68
CA ASN A 123 -11.16 0.70 17.71
C ASN A 123 -10.24 1.82 18.20
N TYR A 124 -10.33 2.26 19.47
CA TYR A 124 -9.36 3.20 20.01
C TYR A 124 -8.01 2.48 20.12
N PRO A 125 -6.97 2.95 19.43
CA PRO A 125 -5.73 2.18 19.28
C PRO A 125 -4.90 2.08 20.57
N PHE A 126 -5.27 2.85 21.61
CA PHE A 126 -4.50 3.02 22.85
C PHE A 126 -5.34 2.73 24.11
N GLY A 127 -6.41 1.93 23.99
CA GLY A 127 -7.44 1.71 25.02
C GLY A 127 -7.47 0.30 25.60
#